data_AF-A0A0K2RQG9-F1
#
_entry.id   AF-A0A0K2RQG9-F1
#
_cell.length_a   1.000
_cell.length_b   1.000
_cell.length_c   1.000
_cell.angle_alpha   90.00
_cell.angle_beta   90.00
_cell.angle_gamma   90.00
#
_symmetry.space_group_name_H-M   'P 1'
#
loop_
_entity.id
_entity.type
_entity.pdbx_description
1 polymer ?
#
loop_
_entity_poly.entity_id
_entity_poly.type
_entity_poly.pdbx_seq_one_letter_code
_entity_poly.pdbx_strand_id
1 'polypeptide(L)'
;MIDLYKQKHLNLKNVRMVILDEADEMLDLGFLPDVETLIAGTPAVRQTLLFSATMPGPVIAMARRYMTQPTHIRAADPNDEGLTKRDIRQLIYRAHSMDKIEVVARILQSRGRGRTIIFTKTKRTAAKVAEELVDRGFAAAAIHGDLGQGAREQALRAFRNNKVDVLVATDVAARGIDVDDVTHVINYQCVEDEKIYLHRVGRTGRAGNKGTAVTFVDWDDVPAGPSSTRPWA
;
A
#
# COMPACT_ATOMS: atom_id res chain seq x y z
N MET A 1 -12.27 -14.67 5.12
CA MET A 1 -13.75 -14.53 5.13
C MET A 1 -14.41 -15.65 4.33
N ILE A 2 -13.96 -15.91 3.11
CA ILE A 2 -14.50 -16.99 2.27
C ILE A 2 -14.45 -18.37 2.95
N ASP A 3 -13.36 -18.70 3.66
CA ASP A 3 -13.25 -19.98 4.36
C ASP A 3 -14.26 -20.11 5.50
N LEU A 4 -14.47 -19.05 6.29
CA LEU A 4 -15.48 -19.02 7.36
C LEU A 4 -16.89 -19.20 6.80
N TYR A 5 -17.16 -18.64 5.62
CA TYR A 5 -18.44 -18.82 4.92
C TYR A 5 -18.58 -20.27 4.40
N LYS A 6 -17.55 -20.82 3.74
CA LYS A 6 -17.52 -22.21 3.24
C LYS A 6 -17.64 -23.24 4.37
N GLN A 7 -17.01 -22.99 5.52
CA GLN A 7 -17.07 -23.81 6.72
C GLN A 7 -18.36 -23.60 7.54
N LYS A 8 -19.27 -22.72 7.10
CA LYS A 8 -20.54 -22.39 7.77
C LYS A 8 -20.39 -21.78 9.17
N HIS A 9 -19.21 -21.26 9.49
CA HIS A 9 -18.98 -20.45 10.69
C HIS A 9 -19.49 -19.01 10.53
N LEU A 10 -19.66 -18.54 9.29
CA LEU A 10 -20.21 -17.23 8.95
C LEU A 10 -21.52 -17.36 8.17
N ASN A 11 -22.58 -16.72 8.65
CA ASN A 11 -23.87 -16.66 7.97
C ASN A 11 -24.13 -15.22 7.46
N LEU A 12 -24.34 -15.10 6.14
CA LEU A 12 -24.51 -13.81 5.46
C LEU A 12 -25.97 -13.46 5.14
N LYS A 13 -26.94 -14.31 5.53
CA LYS A 13 -28.37 -14.17 5.17
C LYS A 13 -29.06 -12.90 5.68
N ASN A 14 -28.51 -12.24 6.70
CA ASN A 14 -29.09 -11.03 7.29
C ASN A 14 -28.28 -9.76 6.98
N VAL A 15 -27.29 -9.86 6.08
CA VAL A 15 -26.47 -8.71 5.67
C VAL A 15 -27.33 -7.72 4.89
N ARG A 16 -27.40 -6.47 5.36
CA ARG A 16 -28.13 -5.38 4.70
C ARG A 16 -27.23 -4.45 3.87
N MET A 17 -25.92 -4.52 4.12
CA MET A 17 -24.93 -3.66 3.48
C MET A 17 -23.68 -4.46 3.12
N VAL A 18 -23.21 -4.31 1.89
CA VAL A 18 -21.94 -4.85 1.40
C VAL A 18 -21.05 -3.68 1.01
N ILE A 19 -19.81 -3.68 1.51
CA ILE A 19 -18.79 -2.68 1.16
C ILE A 19 -17.65 -3.42 0.49
N LEU A 20 -17.34 -3.01 -0.73
CA LEU A 20 -16.19 -3.47 -1.50
C LEU A 20 -15.18 -2.33 -1.52
N ASP A 21 -14.12 -2.45 -0.74
CA ASP A 21 -13.05 -1.44 -0.66
C ASP A 21 -11.82 -1.88 -1.45
N GLU A 22 -11.09 -0.93 -2.04
CA GLU A 22 -9.96 -1.16 -2.96
C GLU A 22 -10.32 -2.20 -4.07
N ALA A 23 -11.45 -1.99 -4.75
CA ALA A 23 -12.04 -3.00 -5.64
C ALA A 23 -11.19 -3.34 -6.88
N ASP A 24 -10.44 -2.40 -7.43
CA ASP A 24 -9.43 -2.63 -8.47
C ASP A 24 -8.31 -3.56 -8.00
N GLU A 25 -7.78 -3.33 -6.80
CA GLU A 25 -6.73 -4.16 -6.20
C GLU A 25 -7.21 -5.59 -5.89
N MET A 26 -8.47 -5.77 -5.46
CA MET A 26 -9.05 -7.10 -5.27
C MET A 26 -9.02 -7.92 -6.56
N LEU A 27 -9.19 -7.27 -7.72
CA LEU A 27 -9.12 -7.93 -9.02
C LEU A 27 -7.70 -8.29 -9.41
N ASP A 28 -6.75 -7.38 -9.20
CA ASP A 28 -5.33 -7.59 -9.51
C ASP A 28 -4.74 -8.77 -8.71
N LEU A 29 -5.27 -9.04 -7.52
CA LEU A 29 -4.91 -10.20 -6.69
C LEU A 29 -5.66 -11.49 -7.05
N GLY A 30 -6.60 -11.45 -8.00
CA GLY A 30 -7.40 -12.60 -8.39
C GLY A 30 -8.49 -12.99 -7.38
N PHE A 31 -8.88 -12.10 -6.45
CA PHE A 31 -9.92 -12.39 -5.45
C PHE A 31 -11.35 -12.29 -5.98
N LEU A 32 -11.54 -11.94 -7.25
CA LEU A 32 -12.88 -11.81 -7.85
C LEU A 32 -13.79 -13.02 -7.58
N PRO A 33 -13.38 -14.28 -7.82
CA PRO A 33 -14.27 -15.42 -7.62
C PRO A 33 -14.74 -15.58 -6.16
N ASP A 34 -13.87 -15.26 -5.20
CA ASP A 34 -14.19 -15.32 -3.78
C ASP A 34 -15.17 -14.21 -3.38
N VAL A 35 -14.98 -12.99 -3.92
CA VAL A 35 -15.91 -11.86 -3.72
C VAL A 35 -17.29 -12.20 -4.28
N GLU A 36 -17.37 -12.75 -5.50
CA GLU A 36 -18.63 -13.15 -6.11
C GLU A 36 -19.36 -14.21 -5.26
N THR A 37 -18.61 -15.17 -4.72
CA THR A 37 -19.16 -16.21 -3.83
C THR A 37 -19.74 -15.62 -2.54
N LEU A 38 -19.05 -14.66 -1.94
CA LEU A 38 -19.53 -13.99 -0.72
C LEU A 38 -20.77 -13.14 -1.01
N ILE A 39 -20.78 -12.38 -2.10
CA ILE A 39 -21.92 -11.56 -2.51
C ILE A 39 -23.15 -12.44 -2.79
N ALA A 40 -22.98 -13.58 -3.47
CA ALA A 40 -24.06 -14.52 -3.72
C ALA A 40 -24.67 -15.11 -2.43
N GLY A 41 -23.90 -15.13 -1.34
CA GLY A 41 -24.38 -15.52 -0.02
C GLY A 41 -25.22 -14.46 0.73
N THR A 42 -25.30 -13.24 0.21
CA THR A 42 -26.05 -12.12 0.82
C THR A 42 -27.44 -11.96 0.19
N PRO A 43 -28.41 -11.34 0.89
CA PRO A 43 -29.71 -10.99 0.32
C PRO A 43 -29.63 -10.21 -0.98
N ALA A 44 -30.57 -10.45 -1.90
CA ALA A 44 -30.66 -9.73 -3.17
C ALA A 44 -30.95 -8.23 -2.97
N VAL A 45 -31.83 -7.90 -2.01
CA VAL A 45 -32.13 -6.53 -1.62
C VAL A 45 -31.18 -6.11 -0.51
N ARG A 46 -30.16 -5.35 -0.87
CA ARG A 46 -29.15 -4.80 0.05
C ARG A 46 -28.57 -3.51 -0.53
N GLN A 47 -27.97 -2.70 0.34
CA GLN A 47 -27.13 -1.59 -0.11
C GLN A 47 -25.74 -2.10 -0.45
N THR A 48 -25.17 -1.69 -1.58
CA THR A 48 -23.80 -2.03 -1.95
C THR A 48 -23.02 -0.73 -2.15
N LEU A 49 -21.86 -0.62 -1.51
CA LEU A 49 -20.89 0.45 -1.75
C LEU A 49 -19.64 -0.17 -2.38
N LEU A 50 -19.09 0.50 -3.38
CA LEU A 50 -17.85 0.11 -4.04
C LEU A 50 -16.91 1.31 -4.03
N PHE A 51 -15.74 1.14 -3.44
CA PHE A 51 -14.65 2.10 -3.40
C PHE A 51 -13.49 1.53 -4.21
N SER A 52 -12.92 2.37 -5.07
CA SER A 52 -11.84 1.98 -5.97
C SER A 52 -11.04 3.21 -6.34
N ALA A 53 -9.70 3.09 -6.41
CA ALA A 53 -8.85 4.19 -6.85
C ALA A 53 -8.95 4.38 -8.37
N THR A 54 -9.07 3.27 -9.10
CA THR A 54 -9.23 3.23 -10.56
C THR A 54 -10.51 2.49 -10.95
N MET A 55 -11.01 2.74 -12.17
CA MET A 55 -12.24 2.11 -12.68
C MET A 55 -11.98 1.36 -14.01
N PRO A 56 -11.17 0.28 -14.01
CA PRO A 56 -11.01 -0.54 -15.19
C PRO A 56 -12.32 -1.28 -15.52
N GLY A 57 -12.44 -1.77 -16.76
CA GLY A 57 -13.64 -2.46 -17.26
C GLY A 57 -14.21 -3.52 -16.31
N PRO A 58 -13.38 -4.41 -15.72
CA PRO A 58 -13.80 -5.37 -14.70
C PRO A 58 -14.45 -4.76 -13.43
N VAL A 59 -13.93 -3.66 -12.89
CA VAL A 59 -14.53 -2.98 -11.72
C VAL A 59 -15.89 -2.37 -12.11
N ILE A 60 -15.97 -1.76 -13.29
CA ILE A 60 -17.23 -1.22 -13.83
C ILE A 60 -18.26 -2.35 -14.00
N ALA A 61 -17.84 -3.50 -14.54
CA ALA A 61 -18.70 -4.66 -14.72
C ALA A 61 -19.20 -5.19 -13.37
N MET A 62 -18.33 -5.25 -12.35
CA MET A 62 -18.71 -5.61 -10.99
C MET A 62 -19.75 -4.66 -10.41
N ALA A 63 -19.52 -3.34 -10.51
CA ALA A 63 -20.45 -2.33 -10.04
C ALA A 63 -21.84 -2.48 -10.70
N ARG A 64 -21.87 -2.66 -12.02
CA ARG A 64 -23.12 -2.88 -12.78
C ARG A 64 -23.84 -4.17 -12.40
N ARG A 65 -23.09 -5.23 -12.09
CA ARG A 65 -23.66 -6.55 -11.76
C ARG A 65 -24.23 -6.61 -10.35
N TYR A 66 -23.60 -5.93 -9.38
CA TYR A 66 -23.90 -6.12 -7.95
C TYR A 66 -24.47 -4.90 -7.23
N MET A 67 -24.62 -3.76 -7.92
CA MET A 67 -25.23 -2.54 -7.38
C MET A 67 -26.50 -2.21 -8.17
N THR A 68 -27.53 -1.72 -7.47
CA THR A 68 -28.78 -1.25 -8.11
C THR A 68 -28.70 0.27 -8.29
N GLN A 69 -28.75 0.74 -9.54
CA GLN A 69 -28.67 2.17 -9.91
C GLN A 69 -27.61 2.95 -9.11
N PRO A 70 -26.31 2.56 -9.18
CA PRO A 70 -25.28 3.18 -8.37
C PRO A 70 -25.08 4.65 -8.75
N THR A 71 -25.05 5.52 -7.74
CA THR A 71 -24.59 6.90 -7.92
C THR A 71 -23.07 6.90 -7.91
N HIS A 72 -22.47 7.40 -8.99
CA HIS A 72 -21.02 7.49 -9.11
C HIS A 72 -20.54 8.83 -8.55
N ILE A 73 -19.76 8.76 -7.48
CA ILE A 73 -19.16 9.93 -6.82
C ILE A 73 -17.66 9.84 -7.03
N ARG A 74 -17.06 10.90 -7.56
CA ARG A 74 -15.59 11.06 -7.67
C ARG A 74 -15.16 12.16 -6.72
N ALA A 75 -14.20 11.86 -5.86
CA ALA A 75 -13.70 12.81 -4.86
C ALA A 75 -12.81 13.91 -5.45
N ALA A 76 -12.31 13.74 -6.69
CA ALA A 76 -11.42 14.66 -7.37
C ALA A 76 -11.87 14.87 -8.83
N ASP A 77 -11.81 16.12 -9.29
CA ASP A 77 -11.97 16.49 -10.71
C ASP A 77 -10.81 15.85 -11.51
N PRO A 78 -10.98 15.38 -12.75
CA PRO A 78 -9.87 14.89 -13.58
C PRO A 78 -8.70 15.90 -13.74
N ASN A 79 -8.91 17.19 -13.44
CA ASN A 79 -7.85 18.19 -13.36
C ASN A 79 -7.07 18.22 -12.02
N ASP A 80 -7.52 17.45 -11.03
CA ASP A 80 -7.08 17.48 -9.63
C ASP A 80 -6.17 16.28 -9.26
N GLU A 81 -6.05 15.27 -10.15
CA GLU A 81 -5.07 14.17 -10.02
C GLU A 81 -3.61 14.67 -9.90
N GLY A 82 -3.36 15.92 -10.29
CA GLY A 82 -2.07 16.59 -10.15
C GLY A 82 -1.79 17.21 -8.78
N LEU A 83 -2.80 17.52 -7.95
CA LEU A 83 -2.58 18.29 -6.71
C LEU A 83 -1.90 17.46 -5.62
N THR A 84 -2.37 16.23 -5.34
CA THR A 84 -1.71 15.32 -4.38
C THR A 84 -0.30 14.93 -4.82
N LYS A 85 -0.03 14.88 -6.14
CA LYS A 85 1.29 14.58 -6.70
C LYS A 85 2.27 15.76 -6.60
N ARG A 86 1.78 17.01 -6.67
CA ARG A 86 2.62 18.22 -6.58
C ARG A 86 3.26 18.38 -5.20
N ASP A 87 2.59 17.93 -4.15
CA ASP A 87 3.05 18.09 -2.77
C ASP A 87 3.97 16.96 -2.28
N ILE A 88 4.25 15.95 -3.12
CA ILE A 88 5.19 14.87 -2.80
C ILE A 88 6.53 15.13 -3.49
N ARG A 89 7.56 15.41 -2.70
CA ARG A 89 8.96 15.43 -3.16
C ARG A 89 9.44 14.02 -3.43
N GLN A 90 9.72 13.69 -4.68
CA GLN A 90 10.20 12.37 -5.08
C GLN A 90 11.72 12.39 -5.28
N LEU A 91 12.43 11.46 -4.64
CA LEU A 91 13.89 11.32 -4.70
C LEU A 91 14.23 9.90 -5.14
N ILE A 92 15.16 9.76 -6.09
CA ILE A 92 15.64 8.48 -6.58
C ILE A 92 17.11 8.35 -6.21
N TYR A 93 17.46 7.30 -5.47
CA TYR A 93 18.84 6.99 -5.12
C TYR A 93 19.24 5.67 -5.74
N ARG A 94 20.35 5.70 -6.48
CA ARG A 94 21.02 4.47 -6.88
C ARG A 94 21.87 3.99 -5.71
N ALA A 95 21.58 2.80 -5.20
CA ALA A 95 22.29 2.24 -4.06
C ALA A 95 22.38 0.72 -4.19
N HIS A 96 23.57 0.18 -3.94
CA HIS A 96 23.77 -1.26 -3.86
C HIS A 96 22.99 -1.82 -2.66
N SER A 97 22.46 -3.04 -2.78
CA SER A 97 21.66 -3.69 -1.73
C SER A 97 22.25 -3.65 -0.32
N MET A 98 23.58 -3.73 -0.18
CA MET A 98 24.30 -3.65 1.09
C MET A 98 24.33 -2.25 1.70
N ASP A 99 24.26 -1.20 0.89
CA ASP A 99 24.35 0.20 1.35
C ASP A 99 22.97 0.78 1.69
N LYS A 100 21.89 0.18 1.17
CA LYS A 100 20.53 0.71 1.30
C LYS A 100 20.15 0.94 2.76
N ILE A 101 20.50 0.04 3.68
CA ILE A 101 20.16 0.19 5.11
C ILE A 101 20.82 1.42 5.74
N GLU A 102 22.06 1.74 5.37
CA GLU A 102 22.77 2.91 5.87
C GLU A 102 22.19 4.20 5.30
N VAL A 103 21.77 4.18 4.04
CA VAL A 103 21.08 5.32 3.43
C VAL A 103 19.70 5.52 4.08
N VAL A 104 18.95 4.45 4.36
CA VAL A 104 17.69 4.51 5.12
C VAL A 104 17.93 5.15 6.48
N ALA A 105 18.92 4.68 7.24
CA ALA A 105 19.23 5.23 8.57
C ALA A 105 19.49 6.74 8.51
N ARG A 106 20.24 7.21 7.51
CA ARG A 106 20.48 8.65 7.29
C ARG A 106 19.20 9.42 6.93
N ILE A 107 18.34 8.87 6.08
CA ILE A 107 17.04 9.48 5.75
C ILE A 107 16.18 9.61 7.01
N LEU A 108 16.16 8.58 7.85
CA LEU A 108 15.44 8.59 9.12
C LEU A 108 16.01 9.60 10.13
N GLN A 109 17.24 10.08 9.97
CA GLN A 109 17.80 11.14 10.82
C GLN A 109 17.54 12.55 10.28
N SER A 110 16.90 12.69 9.12
CA SER A 110 16.65 13.99 8.50
C SER A 110 15.66 14.86 9.28
N ARG A 111 15.86 16.18 9.22
CA ARG A 111 14.96 17.15 9.86
C ARG A 111 13.59 17.12 9.18
N GLY A 112 12.52 17.18 9.98
CA GLY A 112 11.15 17.13 9.48
C GLY A 112 10.66 15.71 9.15
N ARG A 113 11.45 14.68 9.45
CA ARG A 113 11.01 13.28 9.39
C ARG A 113 10.08 12.98 10.56
N GLY A 114 8.85 12.62 10.25
CA GLY A 114 7.87 12.01 11.16
C GLY A 114 7.67 10.52 10.86
N ARG A 115 6.42 10.06 10.88
CA ARG A 115 6.10 8.66 10.55
C ARG A 115 6.58 8.31 9.13
N THR A 116 7.19 7.13 9.02
CA THR A 116 7.79 6.62 7.78
C THR A 116 7.28 5.23 7.47
N ILE A 117 6.89 4.98 6.22
CA ILE A 117 6.60 3.64 5.72
C ILE A 117 7.69 3.22 4.74
N ILE A 118 8.28 2.05 4.96
CA ILE A 118 9.29 1.44 4.09
C ILE A 118 8.69 0.23 3.40
N PHE A 119 8.57 0.28 2.08
CA PHE A 119 8.06 -0.83 1.28
C PHE A 119 9.17 -1.74 0.79
N THR A 120 8.96 -3.05 0.92
CA THR A 120 9.88 -4.11 0.49
C THR A 120 9.13 -5.14 -0.36
N LYS A 121 9.83 -5.86 -1.23
CA LYS A 121 9.22 -6.86 -2.11
C LYS A 121 8.83 -8.14 -1.37
N THR A 122 9.60 -8.53 -0.37
CA THR A 122 9.41 -9.82 0.32
C THR A 122 9.27 -9.66 1.83
N LYS A 123 8.50 -10.57 2.44
CA LYS A 123 8.35 -10.66 3.90
C LYS A 123 9.67 -10.84 4.64
N ARG A 124 10.62 -11.58 4.05
CA ARG A 124 11.96 -11.80 4.62
C ARG A 124 12.75 -10.50 4.65
N THR A 125 12.69 -9.71 3.58
CA THR A 125 13.31 -8.39 3.53
C THR A 125 12.66 -7.43 4.52
N ALA A 126 11.32 -7.46 4.65
CA ALA A 126 10.62 -6.63 5.63
C ALA A 126 11.09 -6.90 7.07
N ALA A 127 11.14 -8.17 7.46
CA ALA A 127 11.61 -8.57 8.79
C ALA A 127 13.08 -8.16 9.01
N LYS A 128 13.96 -8.47 8.06
CA LYS A 128 15.38 -8.15 8.13
C LYS A 128 15.63 -6.64 8.27
N VAL A 129 14.99 -5.82 7.44
CA VAL A 129 15.17 -4.37 7.47
C VAL A 129 14.64 -3.79 8.78
N ALA A 130 13.52 -4.28 9.30
CA ALA A 130 13.02 -3.82 10.60
C ALA A 130 13.99 -4.17 11.75
N GLU A 131 14.51 -5.39 11.78
CA GLU A 131 15.52 -5.84 12.77
C GLU A 131 16.79 -4.97 12.70
N GLU A 132 17.35 -4.78 11.50
CA GLU A 132 18.54 -3.95 11.30
C GLU A 132 18.34 -2.49 11.72
N LEU A 133 17.12 -1.95 11.59
CA LEU A 133 16.77 -0.62 12.06
C LEU A 133 16.62 -0.56 13.59
N VAL A 134 16.03 -1.58 14.21
CA VAL A 134 15.95 -1.69 15.68
C VAL A 134 17.34 -1.77 16.30
N ASP A 135 18.24 -2.57 15.72
CA ASP A 135 19.64 -2.68 16.17
C ASP A 135 20.40 -1.35 16.08
N ARG A 136 20.00 -0.48 15.15
CA ARG A 136 20.52 0.88 14.99
C ARG A 136 19.83 1.92 15.88
N GLY A 137 18.88 1.49 16.72
CA GLY A 137 18.17 2.35 17.67
C GLY A 137 16.94 3.06 17.11
N PHE A 138 16.43 2.68 15.94
CA PHE A 138 15.17 3.21 15.42
C PHE A 138 13.98 2.41 15.97
N ALA A 139 12.89 3.11 16.27
CA ALA A 139 11.64 2.47 16.66
C ALA A 139 10.93 1.94 15.42
N ALA A 140 11.33 0.75 14.97
CA ALA A 140 10.84 0.10 13.76
C ALA A 140 10.01 -1.17 14.04
N ALA A 141 9.03 -1.46 13.18
CA ALA A 141 8.29 -2.70 13.19
C ALA A 141 8.03 -3.20 11.76
N ALA A 142 7.98 -4.53 11.58
CA ALA A 142 7.62 -5.15 10.31
C ALA A 142 6.12 -5.48 10.25
N ILE A 143 5.53 -5.37 9.05
CA ILE A 143 4.20 -5.89 8.72
C ILE A 143 4.27 -6.70 7.42
N HIS A 144 4.01 -8.01 7.51
CA HIS A 144 4.03 -8.93 6.38
C HIS A 144 3.08 -10.12 6.61
N GLY A 145 2.83 -10.93 5.57
CA GLY A 145 1.83 -12.00 5.57
C GLY A 145 2.02 -13.11 6.62
N ASP A 146 3.25 -13.34 7.10
CA ASP A 146 3.53 -14.38 8.12
C ASP A 146 3.22 -13.94 9.56
N LEU A 147 2.87 -12.67 9.80
CA LEU A 147 2.50 -12.22 11.13
C LEU A 147 1.11 -12.72 11.49
N GLY A 148 0.98 -13.34 12.66
CA GLY A 148 -0.32 -13.59 13.26
C GLY A 148 -1.10 -12.29 13.46
N GLN A 149 -2.44 -12.38 13.40
CA GLN A 149 -3.33 -11.21 13.47
C GLN A 149 -3.06 -10.31 14.69
N GLY A 150 -2.82 -10.90 15.87
CA GLY A 150 -2.51 -10.14 17.09
C GLY A 150 -1.22 -9.32 16.98
N ALA A 151 -0.15 -9.91 16.43
CA ALA A 151 1.12 -9.22 16.22
C ALA A 151 0.98 -8.10 15.18
N ARG A 152 0.21 -8.35 14.10
CA ARG A 152 -0.11 -7.33 13.09
C ARG A 152 -0.85 -6.14 13.70
N GLU A 153 -1.90 -6.39 14.49
CA GLU A 153 -2.64 -5.34 15.17
C GLU A 153 -1.79 -4.57 16.17
N GLN A 154 -0.91 -5.26 16.91
CA GLN A 154 0.01 -4.62 17.84
C GLN A 154 0.99 -3.68 17.12
N ALA A 155 1.59 -4.11 16.01
CA ALA A 155 2.48 -3.29 15.20
C ALA A 155 1.76 -2.04 14.66
N LEU A 156 0.54 -2.20 14.12
CA LEU A 156 -0.28 -1.09 13.65
C LEU A 156 -0.65 -0.12 14.77
N ARG A 157 -1.05 -0.63 15.94
CA ARG A 157 -1.37 0.20 17.11
C ARG A 157 -0.14 0.96 17.61
N ALA A 158 1.02 0.31 17.65
CA ALA A 158 2.27 0.96 18.03
C ALA A 158 2.64 2.08 17.07
N PHE A 159 2.47 1.85 15.76
CA PHE A 159 2.73 2.85 14.72
C PHE A 159 1.74 4.03 14.76
N ARG A 160 0.44 3.77 14.94
CA ARG A 160 -0.58 4.81 15.09
C ARG A 160 -0.37 5.69 16.33
N ASN A 161 0.11 5.10 17.42
CA ASN A 161 0.36 5.79 18.68
C ASN A 161 1.78 6.35 18.82
N ASN A 162 2.57 6.41 17.73
CA ASN A 162 3.96 6.90 17.70
C ASN A 162 4.93 6.16 18.65
N LYS A 163 4.58 4.96 19.13
CA LYS A 163 5.54 4.09 19.86
C LYS A 163 6.60 3.52 18.91
N VAL A 164 6.20 3.33 17.65
CA VAL A 164 7.03 2.97 16.50
C VAL A 164 6.79 4.08 15.49
N ASP A 165 7.83 4.62 14.89
CA ASP A 165 7.74 5.69 13.89
C ASP A 165 8.24 5.26 12.50
N VAL A 166 8.73 4.02 12.39
CA VAL A 166 9.09 3.37 11.13
C VAL A 166 8.34 2.05 10.96
N LEU A 167 7.54 1.95 9.90
CA LEU A 167 6.85 0.73 9.55
C LEU A 167 7.41 0.12 8.27
N VAL A 168 7.97 -1.08 8.35
CA VAL A 168 8.49 -1.81 7.19
C VAL A 168 7.45 -2.82 6.72
N ALA A 169 6.97 -2.72 5.48
CA ALA A 169 5.87 -3.54 5.00
C ALA A 169 6.08 -4.10 3.59
N THR A 170 5.37 -5.19 3.27
CA THR A 170 5.10 -5.59 1.89
C THR A 170 3.81 -4.93 1.39
N ASP A 171 3.64 -4.83 0.07
CA ASP A 171 2.43 -4.22 -0.53
C ASP A 171 1.14 -4.81 0.03
N VAL A 172 1.06 -6.15 0.06
CA VAL A 172 -0.11 -6.88 0.53
C VAL A 172 -0.42 -6.56 1.99
N ALA A 173 0.61 -6.45 2.82
CA ALA A 173 0.42 -6.27 4.25
C ALA A 173 0.16 -4.80 4.62
N ALA A 174 0.59 -3.88 3.75
CA ALA A 174 0.34 -2.45 3.85
C ALA A 174 -1.06 -2.00 3.37
N ARG A 175 -1.81 -2.87 2.69
CA ARG A 175 -3.21 -2.60 2.33
C ARG A 175 -4.07 -2.42 3.59
N GLY A 176 -4.98 -1.45 3.56
CA GLY A 176 -5.82 -1.10 4.71
C GLY A 176 -5.07 -0.47 5.90
N ILE A 177 -3.78 -0.13 5.74
CA ILE A 177 -3.09 0.72 6.71
C ILE A 177 -3.62 2.14 6.55
N ASP A 178 -4.65 2.42 7.35
CA ASP A 178 -5.16 3.76 7.58
C ASP A 178 -4.29 4.42 8.67
N VAL A 179 -3.32 5.20 8.22
CA VAL A 179 -2.41 5.98 9.04
C VAL A 179 -2.26 7.35 8.39
N ASP A 180 -2.89 8.34 9.00
CA ASP A 180 -2.73 9.73 8.61
C ASP A 180 -1.30 10.23 8.91
N ASP A 181 -0.89 11.32 8.28
CA ASP A 181 0.41 12.00 8.47
C ASP A 181 1.68 11.14 8.38
N VAL A 182 1.74 10.25 7.39
CA VAL A 182 3.04 9.70 6.97
C VAL A 182 3.79 10.80 6.23
N THR A 183 4.95 11.19 6.75
CA THR A 183 5.79 12.24 6.16
C THR A 183 6.73 11.69 5.09
N HIS A 184 7.12 10.42 5.22
CA HIS A 184 8.11 9.77 4.37
C HIS A 184 7.63 8.39 3.92
N VAL A 185 7.75 8.14 2.63
CA VAL A 185 7.61 6.81 2.04
C VAL A 185 8.95 6.41 1.45
N ILE A 186 9.44 5.22 1.76
CA ILE A 186 10.70 4.68 1.21
C ILE A 186 10.39 3.40 0.45
N ASN A 187 10.60 3.39 -0.86
CA ASN A 187 10.63 2.17 -1.66
C ASN A 187 12.02 1.55 -1.54
N TYR A 188 12.17 0.58 -0.63
CA TYR A 188 13.44 -0.12 -0.40
C TYR A 188 13.89 -0.90 -1.64
N GLN A 189 12.90 -1.41 -2.38
CA GLN A 189 13.05 -2.00 -3.69
C GLN A 189 12.09 -1.32 -4.64
N CYS A 190 12.57 -0.99 -5.83
CA CYS A 190 11.76 -0.39 -6.88
C CYS A 190 10.62 -1.34 -7.28
N VAL A 191 9.50 -0.77 -7.69
CA VAL A 191 8.38 -1.51 -8.25
C VAL A 191 8.31 -1.18 -9.73
N GLU A 192 8.13 -2.21 -10.55
CA GLU A 192 7.98 -2.06 -11.99
C GLU A 192 6.59 -1.55 -12.38
N ASP A 193 5.57 -1.86 -11.56
CA ASP A 193 4.19 -1.42 -11.78
C ASP A 193 3.95 0.01 -11.26
N GLU A 194 3.57 0.90 -12.18
CA GLU A 194 3.29 2.31 -11.89
C GLU A 194 2.13 2.50 -10.90
N LYS A 195 1.07 1.68 -10.97
CA LYS A 195 -0.07 1.81 -10.06
C LYS A 195 0.32 1.48 -8.64
N ILE A 196 1.07 0.39 -8.45
CA ILE A 196 1.60 0.02 -7.13
C ILE A 196 2.49 1.13 -6.60
N TYR A 197 3.39 1.67 -7.43
CA TYR A 197 4.22 2.80 -7.07
C TYR A 197 3.38 4.00 -6.58
N LEU A 198 2.34 4.38 -7.33
CA LEU A 198 1.43 5.46 -6.98
C LEU A 198 0.69 5.21 -5.67
N HIS A 199 0.23 3.98 -5.42
CA HIS A 199 -0.41 3.59 -4.16
C HIS A 199 0.53 3.67 -2.96
N ARG A 200 1.83 3.36 -3.15
CA ARG A 200 2.84 3.51 -2.11
C ARG A 200 3.09 4.97 -1.77
N VAL A 201 3.42 5.80 -2.77
CA VAL A 201 3.77 7.21 -2.53
C VAL A 201 2.55 8.02 -2.05
N GLY A 202 1.33 7.64 -2.46
CA GLY A 202 0.08 8.22 -1.96
C GLY A 202 -0.22 7.94 -0.49
N ARG A 203 0.65 7.21 0.23
CA ARG A 203 0.61 7.13 1.70
C ARG A 203 1.12 8.40 2.37
N THR A 204 1.91 9.23 1.66
CA THR A 204 2.31 10.57 2.09
C THR A 204 1.61 11.65 1.26
N GLY A 205 1.77 12.93 1.61
CA GLY A 205 1.20 14.04 0.84
C GLY A 205 -0.32 14.18 0.96
N ARG A 206 -0.93 13.65 2.01
CA ARG A 206 -2.40 13.68 2.22
C ARG A 206 -2.84 14.96 2.92
N ALA A 207 -4.12 15.33 2.72
CA ALA A 207 -4.79 16.45 3.43
C ALA A 207 -4.06 17.81 3.34
N GLY A 208 -3.40 18.09 2.20
CA GLY A 208 -2.67 19.35 1.98
C GLY A 208 -1.27 19.41 2.63
N ASN A 209 -0.83 18.32 3.27
CA ASN A 209 0.54 18.22 3.79
C ASN A 209 1.53 17.86 2.67
N LYS A 210 2.78 18.32 2.83
CA LYS A 210 3.89 17.89 1.96
C LYS A 210 4.42 16.53 2.38
N GLY A 211 4.80 15.72 1.40
CA GLY A 211 5.39 14.40 1.60
C GLY A 211 6.75 14.24 0.95
N THR A 212 7.53 13.27 1.40
CA THR A 212 8.76 12.84 0.70
C THR A 212 8.68 11.37 0.36
N ALA A 213 8.86 11.03 -0.91
CA ALA A 213 8.98 9.65 -1.37
C ALA A 213 10.42 9.39 -1.85
N VAL A 214 11.10 8.42 -1.26
CA VAL A 214 12.44 8.01 -1.64
C VAL A 214 12.38 6.63 -2.29
N THR A 215 13.02 6.45 -3.44
CA THR A 215 13.08 5.15 -4.13
C THR A 215 14.51 4.73 -4.36
N PHE A 216 14.86 3.53 -3.90
CA PHE A 216 16.12 2.91 -4.25
C PHE A 216 16.02 2.11 -5.54
N VAL A 217 17.01 2.28 -6.40
CA VAL A 217 17.17 1.56 -7.66
C VAL A 217 18.49 0.82 -7.61
N ASP A 218 18.47 -0.49 -7.83
CA ASP A 218 19.68 -1.31 -7.96
C ASP A 218 20.17 -1.35 -9.42
N TRP A 219 21.34 -1.93 -9.67
CA TRP A 219 21.87 -2.15 -11.02
C TRP A 219 20.95 -2.99 -11.90
N ASP A 220 20.26 -3.97 -11.30
CA ASP A 220 19.32 -4.86 -12.00
C ASP A 220 17.98 -4.18 -12.33
N ASP A 221 17.64 -3.09 -11.62
CA ASP A 221 16.38 -2.35 -11.79
C ASP A 221 16.47 -1.32 -12.93
N VAL A 222 17.67 -1.09 -13.47
CA VAL A 222 17.88 -0.26 -14.66
C VAL A 222 17.76 -1.17 -15.88
N PRO A 223 16.78 -0.94 -16.79
CA PRO A 223 16.74 -1.68 -18.05
C PRO A 223 18.11 -1.56 -18.69
N ALA A 224 18.71 -2.67 -19.11
CA ALA A 224 19.94 -2.65 -19.88
C ALA A 224 19.67 -1.80 -21.14
N GLY A 225 20.06 -0.51 -21.07
CA GLY A 225 19.96 0.37 -22.22
C GLY A 225 20.76 -0.25 -23.36
N PRO A 226 20.35 -0.04 -24.63
CA PRO A 226 21.15 -0.47 -25.75
C PRO A 226 22.53 0.16 -25.58
N SER A 227 23.57 -0.67 -25.67
CA SER A 227 24.97 -0.29 -25.53
C SER A 227 25.27 1.05 -26.24
N SER A 228 25.50 2.15 -25.51
CA SER A 228 26.42 3.21 -25.92
C SER A 228 26.51 4.36 -24.90
N THR A 229 27.76 4.75 -24.66
CA THR A 229 28.25 6.02 -24.10
C THR A 229 28.01 6.32 -22.61
N ARG A 230 29.08 6.11 -21.82
CA ARG A 230 29.37 6.93 -20.63
C ARG A 230 29.59 8.38 -21.07
N PRO A 231 29.11 9.36 -20.30
CA PRO A 231 30.04 10.37 -19.78
C PRO A 231 29.92 10.50 -18.25
N TRP A 232 30.55 11.52 -17.67
CA TRP A 232 30.51 11.93 -16.26
C TRP A 232 31.61 11.26 -15.40
N ALA A 233 32.84 11.60 -15.76
CA ALA A 233 33.88 11.99 -14.81
C ALA A 233 33.51 13.33 -14.16
#